data_AF-A0A2J6TAC7-F1
#
_entry.id   AF-A0A2J6TAC7-F1
#
_cell.length_a   1.000
_cell.length_b   1.000
_cell.length_c   1.000
_cell.angle_alpha   90.00
_cell.angle_beta   90.00
_cell.angle_gamma   90.00
#
_symmetry.space_group_name_H-M   'P 1'
#
loop_
_entity.id
_entity.type
_entity.pdbx_description
1 polymer ?
#
loop_
_entity_poly.entity_id
_entity_poly.type
_entity_poly.pdbx_seq_one_letter_code
_entity_poly.pdbx_strand_id
1 'polypeptide(L)'
;MDWYVIIDADSYIFWPNTALWLGTMDPNLKFYFGSAVNVAGERFAHGGSGIVMSRVAVYDIVGTAARWDSNIRERCCGGLVLGLAFKDTRLNYRIGGR
;
A
#
# COMPACT_ATOMS: atom_id res chain seq x y z
N MET A 1 -11.93 -9.34 -6.98
CA MET A 1 -10.51 -8.88 -7.08
C MET A 1 -9.75 -9.36 -5.86
N ASP A 2 -8.55 -9.93 -6.07
CA ASP A 2 -7.68 -10.44 -5.00
C ASP A 2 -6.58 -9.46 -4.59
N TRP A 3 -6.12 -8.66 -5.55
CA TRP A 3 -5.00 -7.74 -5.40
C TRP A 3 -5.35 -6.38 -6.00
N TYR A 4 -4.85 -5.32 -5.38
CA TYR A 4 -4.97 -3.94 -5.83
C TYR A 4 -3.56 -3.40 -6.04
N VAL A 5 -3.32 -2.79 -7.19
CA VAL A 5 -2.02 -2.22 -7.54
C VAL A 5 -2.19 -0.74 -7.83
N ILE A 6 -1.41 0.09 -7.16
CA ILE A 6 -1.30 1.54 -7.41
C ILE A 6 0.10 1.80 -7.93
N ILE A 7 0.20 2.62 -8.98
CA ILE A 7 1.47 2.99 -9.61
C ILE A 7 1.39 4.43 -10.15
N ASP A 8 2.52 5.12 -10.15
CA ASP A 8 2.64 6.45 -10.75
C ASP A 8 2.68 6.37 -12.29
N ALA A 9 2.30 7.46 -12.97
CA ALA A 9 2.15 7.49 -14.42
C ALA A 9 3.47 7.36 -15.20
N ASP A 10 4.60 7.55 -14.53
CA ASP A 10 5.97 7.43 -15.06
C ASP A 10 6.61 6.06 -14.80
N SER A 11 5.83 5.10 -14.32
CA SER A 11 6.31 3.79 -13.88
C SER A 11 5.61 2.64 -14.63
N TYR A 12 6.31 1.50 -14.78
CA TYR A 12 5.80 0.33 -15.53
C TYR A 12 5.82 -0.95 -14.69
N ILE A 13 4.83 -1.82 -14.91
CA ILE A 13 4.70 -3.11 -14.23
C ILE A 13 5.03 -4.24 -15.21
N PHE A 14 5.97 -5.10 -14.83
CA PHE A 14 6.23 -6.37 -15.50
C PHE A 14 5.15 -7.40 -15.15
N TRP A 15 3.97 -7.24 -15.74
CA TRP A 15 2.75 -7.99 -15.38
C TRP A 15 2.91 -9.52 -15.32
N PRO A 16 3.61 -10.20 -16.24
CA PRO A 16 3.78 -11.65 -16.15
C PRO A 16 4.48 -12.07 -14.84
N ASN A 17 5.55 -11.36 -14.47
CA ASN A 17 6.30 -11.64 -13.26
C ASN A 17 5.49 -11.29 -12.01
N THR A 18 4.80 -10.15 -12.03
CA THR A 18 3.94 -9.73 -10.92
C THR A 18 2.81 -10.74 -10.68
N ALA A 19 2.12 -11.18 -11.73
CA ALA A 19 1.03 -12.15 -11.61
C ALA A 19 1.53 -13.52 -11.09
N LEU A 20 2.67 -14.01 -11.60
CA LEU A 20 3.28 -15.25 -11.12
C LEU A 20 3.64 -15.17 -9.64
N TRP A 21 4.25 -14.07 -9.20
CA TRP A 21 4.60 -13.86 -7.80
C TRP A 21 3.36 -13.76 -6.91
N LEU A 22 2.36 -12.96 -7.29
CA LEU A 22 1.10 -12.82 -6.53
C LEU A 22 0.32 -14.14 -6.44
N GLY A 23 0.42 -15.01 -7.46
CA GLY A 23 -0.19 -16.34 -7.46
C GLY A 23 0.37 -17.29 -6.39
N THR A 24 1.50 -16.95 -5.75
CA THR A 24 2.09 -17.75 -4.66
C THR A 24 1.61 -17.34 -3.27
N MET A 25 0.75 -16.33 -3.15
CA MET A 25 0.36 -15.71 -1.87
C MET A 25 -1.15 -15.80 -1.62
N ASP A 26 -1.54 -15.85 -0.35
CA ASP A 26 -2.95 -15.87 0.07
C ASP A 26 -3.50 -14.43 0.19
N PRO A 27 -4.44 -13.98 -0.68
CA PRO A 27 -5.00 -12.64 -0.63
C PRO A 27 -5.92 -12.38 0.58
N ASN A 28 -6.20 -13.40 1.41
CA ASN A 28 -6.91 -13.25 2.69
C ASN A 28 -5.98 -12.89 3.85
N LEU A 29 -4.66 -12.86 3.62
CA LEU A 29 -3.68 -12.31 4.54
C LEU A 29 -3.43 -10.83 4.21
N LYS A 30 -3.17 -10.03 5.24
CA LYS A 30 -3.01 -8.57 5.14
C LYS A 30 -1.64 -8.21 4.57
N PHE A 31 -1.58 -8.07 3.25
CA PHE A 31 -0.39 -7.62 2.54
C PHE A 31 -0.49 -6.16 2.11
N TYR A 32 0.60 -5.43 2.33
CA TYR A 32 0.88 -4.07 1.88
C TYR A 32 2.34 -3.99 1.45
N PHE A 33 2.57 -4.22 0.16
CA PHE A 33 3.89 -4.30 -0.45
C PHE A 33 4.26 -3.00 -1.16
N GLY A 34 5.56 -2.73 -1.19
CA GLY A 34 6.21 -1.71 -2.00
C GLY A 34 7.61 -1.45 -1.49
N SER A 35 8.36 -0.59 -2.18
CA SER A 35 9.66 -0.14 -1.68
C SER A 35 9.46 0.73 -0.45
N ALA A 36 10.16 0.42 0.64
CA ALA A 36 9.99 1.15 1.88
C ALA A 36 10.72 2.50 1.84
N VAL A 37 10.01 3.57 2.15
CA VAL A 37 10.58 4.91 2.38
C VAL A 37 10.25 5.38 3.79
N ASN A 38 11.10 6.26 4.34
CA ASN A 38 10.91 6.85 5.65
C ASN A 38 10.82 8.37 5.52
N VAL A 39 9.70 8.95 5.95
CA VAL A 39 9.51 10.41 6.00
C VAL A 39 8.94 10.77 7.36
N ALA A 40 9.52 11.77 8.03
CA ALA A 40 9.07 12.24 9.34
C ALA A 40 8.89 11.12 10.40
N GLY A 41 9.77 10.10 10.38
CA GLY A 41 9.71 8.95 11.29
C GLY A 41 8.73 7.85 10.87
N GLU A 42 7.99 8.03 9.78
CA GLU A 42 7.01 7.08 9.29
C GLU A 42 7.53 6.27 8.12
N ARG A 43 7.59 4.95 8.29
CA ARG A 43 7.86 3.98 7.21
C ARG A 43 6.60 3.63 6.44
N PHE A 44 6.61 3.77 5.10
CA PHE A 44 5.49 3.44 4.20
C PHE A 44 5.97 3.01 2.80
N ALA A 45 5.06 2.54 1.94
CA ALA A 45 5.39 2.11 0.58
C ALA A 45 5.45 3.30 -0.40
N HIS A 46 6.53 3.36 -1.19
CA HIS A 46 6.79 4.40 -2.17
C HIS A 46 5.94 4.23 -3.44
N GLY A 47 5.27 5.31 -3.89
CA GLY A 47 4.37 5.31 -5.05
C GLY A 47 5.05 4.92 -6.37
N GLY A 48 6.18 5.55 -6.70
CA GLY A 48 6.93 5.28 -7.94
C GLY A 48 7.57 3.88 -8.00
N SER A 49 7.57 3.14 -6.89
CA SER A 49 8.00 1.72 -6.89
C SER A 49 6.84 0.75 -7.10
N GLY A 50 5.62 1.28 -7.19
CA GLY A 50 4.38 0.51 -7.12
C GLY A 50 4.04 0.09 -5.69
N ILE A 51 2.74 0.10 -5.40
CA ILE A 51 2.16 -0.37 -4.15
C ILE A 51 1.20 -1.50 -4.48
N VAL A 52 1.37 -2.66 -3.83
CA VAL A 52 0.46 -3.80 -3.99
C VAL A 52 -0.21 -4.14 -2.67
N MET A 53 -1.54 -4.26 -2.69
CA MET A 53 -2.35 -4.54 -1.51
C MET A 53 -3.23 -5.75 -1.74
N SER A 54 -3.29 -6.63 -0.74
CA SER A 54 -4.29 -7.72 -0.70
C SER A 54 -5.72 -7.19 -0.57
N ARG A 55 -6.72 -7.95 -1.01
CA ARG A 55 -8.14 -7.63 -0.81
C ARG A 55 -8.46 -7.32 0.65
N VAL A 56 -8.03 -8.18 1.57
CA VAL A 56 -8.36 -8.01 2.99
C VAL A 56 -7.76 -6.71 3.56
N ALA A 57 -6.57 -6.31 3.11
CA ALA A 57 -5.97 -5.05 3.54
C ALA A 57 -6.79 -3.85 3.06
N VAL A 58 -7.18 -3.82 1.78
CA VAL A 58 -7.99 -2.72 1.24
C VAL A 58 -9.33 -2.59 1.95
N TYR A 59 -9.96 -3.71 2.32
CA TYR A 59 -11.22 -3.69 3.07
C TYR A 59 -11.11 -3.11 4.48
N ASP A 60 -9.93 -3.11 5.09
CA ASP A 60 -9.74 -2.46 6.40
C ASP A 60 -9.81 -0.92 6.29
N ILE A 61 -9.51 -0.35 5.13
CA ILE A 61 -9.40 1.12 4.95
C ILE A 61 -10.46 1.70 4.00
N VAL A 62 -11.20 0.86 3.26
CA VAL A 62 -12.26 1.32 2.36
C VAL A 62 -13.34 2.07 3.15
N GLY A 63 -13.83 3.18 2.60
CA GLY A 63 -14.81 4.04 3.28
C GLY A 63 -14.22 4.99 4.33
N THR A 64 -12.91 4.89 4.64
CA THR A 64 -12.26 5.80 5.60
C THR A 64 -11.71 7.08 4.96
N ALA A 65 -11.77 7.22 3.63
CA ALA A 65 -11.12 8.32 2.89
C ALA A 65 -11.45 9.72 3.44
N ALA A 66 -12.73 9.98 3.76
CA ALA A 66 -13.16 11.28 4.31
C ALA A 66 -12.50 11.62 5.66
N ARG A 67 -12.16 10.62 6.48
CA ARG A 67 -11.44 10.81 7.76
C ARG A 67 -10.00 11.29 7.54
N TRP A 68 -9.40 10.94 6.41
CA TRP A 68 -8.00 11.23 6.09
C TRP A 68 -7.82 12.45 5.18
N ASP A 69 -8.91 13.12 4.77
CA ASP A 69 -8.86 14.19 3.76
C ASP A 69 -8.04 15.40 4.21
N SER A 70 -8.11 15.77 5.50
CA SER A 70 -7.25 16.82 6.07
C SER A 70 -5.78 16.42 6.07
N ASN A 71 -5.47 15.16 6.42
CA ASN A 71 -4.11 14.64 6.41
C ASN A 71 -3.47 14.68 5.01
N ILE A 72 -4.24 14.45 3.96
CA ILE A 72 -3.75 14.53 2.57
C ILE A 72 -3.26 15.95 2.24
N ARG A 73 -3.92 16.99 2.77
CA ARG A 73 -3.55 18.39 2.51
C ARG A 73 -2.35 18.87 3.33
N GLU A 74 -2.19 18.34 4.54
CA GLU A 74 -1.17 18.78 5.50
C GLU A 74 0.12 17.96 5.44
N ARG A 75 0.14 16.85 4.71
CA ARG A 75 1.29 15.95 4.60
C ARG A 75 1.88 15.98 3.20
N CYS A 76 3.16 15.66 3.11
CA CYS A 76 3.92 15.81 1.88
C CYS A 76 3.46 14.91 0.72
N CYS A 77 2.79 13.79 1.00
CA CYS A 77 2.41 12.84 -0.05
C CYS A 77 1.28 11.90 0.35
N GLY A 78 0.51 11.45 -0.65
CA GLY A 78 -0.58 10.49 -0.46
C GLY A 78 -0.09 9.12 0.04
N GLY A 79 1.10 8.69 -0.36
CA GLY A 79 1.70 7.42 0.11
C GLY A 79 1.94 7.40 1.63
N LEU A 80 2.34 8.54 2.20
CA LEU A 80 2.50 8.67 3.66
C LEU A 80 1.15 8.53 4.37
N VAL A 81 0.11 9.22 3.87
CA VAL A 81 -1.24 9.14 4.46
C VAL A 81 -1.82 7.74 4.32
N LEU A 82 -1.61 7.06 3.20
CA LEU A 82 -2.02 5.67 3.00
C LEU A 82 -1.30 4.75 4.00
N GLY A 83 0.01 4.93 4.20
CA GLY A 83 0.78 4.19 5.20
C GLY A 83 0.29 4.42 6.63
N LEU A 84 -0.07 5.66 6.98
CA LEU A 84 -0.69 6.01 8.26
C LEU A 84 -2.07 5.37 8.42
N ALA A 85 -2.89 5.36 7.37
CA ALA A 85 -4.20 4.70 7.37
C ALA A 85 -4.09 3.21 7.65
N PHE A 86 -3.12 2.53 7.05
CA PHE A 86 -2.83 1.13 7.39
C PHE A 86 -2.28 0.96 8.81
N LYS A 87 -1.40 1.84 9.30
CA LYS A 87 -0.90 1.73 10.68
C LYS A 87 -2.01 1.92 11.73
N ASP A 88 -2.98 2.79 11.46
CA ASP A 88 -4.11 3.07 12.37
C ASP A 88 -4.98 1.84 12.63
N THR A 89 -5.04 0.88 11.71
CA THR A 89 -5.81 -0.36 11.89
C THR A 89 -5.15 -1.34 12.88
N ARG A 90 -3.98 -0.99 13.47
CA ARG A 90 -3.24 -1.75 14.51
C ARG A 90 -2.80 -3.16 14.10
N LEU A 91 -2.53 -3.38 12.82
CA LEU A 91 -2.22 -4.71 12.28
C LEU A 91 -0.81 -4.79 11.70
N ASN A 92 -0.23 -6.00 11.75
CA ASN A 92 1.13 -6.29 11.27
C ASN A 92 1.19 -6.31 9.73
N TYR A 93 1.22 -5.14 9.10
CA TYR A 93 1.48 -5.04 7.66
C TYR A 93 2.97 -5.27 7.36
N ARG A 94 3.27 -6.20 6.45
CA ARG A 94 4.64 -6.48 6.02
C ARG A 94 5.10 -5.46 4.96
N ILE A 95 5.72 -4.37 5.40
CA ILE A 95 6.39 -3.43 4.50
C ILE A 95 7.78 -3.97 4.15
N GLY A 96 7.87 -4.73 3.06
CA GLY A 96 9.13 -5.23 2.52
C GLY A 96 9.10 -6.71 2.19
N GLY A 97 9.68 -7.06 1.04
CA GLY A 97 9.96 -8.44 0.66
C GLY A 97 11.10 -9.00 1.51
N ARG A 98 10.75 -10.03 2.30
CA ARG A 98 11.53 -10.71 3.36
C ARG A 98 11.87 -9.84 4.55
#